data_AF-A0A3U8P835-F1
#
_entry.id   AF-A0A3U8P835-F1
#
_cell.length_a   1.000
_cell.length_b   1.000
_cell.length_c   1.000
_cell.angle_alpha   90.00
_cell.angle_beta   90.00
_cell.angle_gamma   90.00
#
_symmetry.space_group_name_H-M   'P 1'
#
loop_
_entity.id
_entity.type
_entity.pdbx_description
1 polymer ?
#
loop_
_entity_poly.entity_id
_entity_poly.type
_entity_poly.pdbx_seq_one_letter_code
_entity_poly.pdbx_strand_id
1 'polypeptide(L)'
;MYAVFQSGGKQHRVSEGQTVRLEKLDIATGETIEFVEVLMIANGEEVKIGVPFVDGGVIKAEVVAHGRGEKVKIVKFRRRKHYRKQQGHRQWFTDVKITGISA
;
A
#
# COMPACT_ATOMS: atom_id res chain seq x y z
N MET A 1 11.55 -4.02 14.68
CA MET A 1 11.58 -2.73 13.96
C MET A 1 10.37 -2.61 13.04
N TYR A 2 9.70 -1.47 13.01
CA TYR A 2 8.63 -1.17 12.06
C TYR A 2 8.72 0.29 11.59
N ALA A 3 8.12 0.57 10.44
CA ALA A 3 8.00 1.93 9.91
C ALA A 3 6.58 2.20 9.42
N VAL A 4 6.20 3.47 9.40
CA VAL A 4 4.95 3.96 8.83
C VAL A 4 5.30 4.83 7.63
N PHE A 5 4.77 4.50 6.46
CA PHE A 5 4.99 5.27 5.23
C PHE A 5 3.68 5.48 4.48
N GLN A 6 3.69 6.43 3.56
CA GLN A 6 2.55 6.74 2.71
C GLN A 6 2.73 6.15 1.30
N SER A 7 1.67 5.53 0.79
CA SER A 7 1.58 5.10 -0.61
C SER A 7 0.13 5.02 -1.05
N GLY A 8 -0.17 5.41 -2.29
CA GLY A 8 -1.53 5.38 -2.83
C GLY A 8 -2.54 6.22 -2.02
N GLY A 9 -2.09 7.29 -1.37
CA GLY A 9 -2.91 8.14 -0.49
C GLY A 9 -3.32 7.50 0.83
N LYS A 10 -2.69 6.38 1.22
CA LYS A 10 -2.94 5.65 2.47
C LYS A 10 -1.64 5.47 3.24
N GLN A 11 -1.74 5.26 4.55
CA GLN A 11 -0.60 4.96 5.41
C GLN A 11 -0.55 3.47 5.74
N HIS A 12 0.66 2.93 5.78
CA HIS A 12 0.90 1.52 6.05
C HIS A 12 1.98 1.36 7.12
N ARG A 13 1.68 0.55 8.15
CA ARG A 13 2.67 0.11 9.13
C ARG A 13 3.27 -1.22 8.67
N VAL A 14 4.58 -1.26 8.49
CA VAL A 14 5.29 -2.44 7.95
C VAL A 14 6.54 -2.77 8.74
N SER A 15 6.93 -4.03 8.69
CA SER A 15 8.22 -4.54 9.16
C SER A 15 9.01 -5.14 8.00
N GLU A 16 10.33 -5.25 8.17
CA GLU A 16 11.20 -5.91 7.18
C GLU A 16 10.77 -7.36 6.92
N GLY A 17 10.83 -7.78 5.66
CA GLY A 17 10.40 -9.11 5.20
C GLY A 17 8.89 -9.24 4.96
N GLN A 18 8.07 -8.30 5.43
CA GLN A 18 6.62 -8.34 5.25
C GLN A 18 6.22 -8.03 3.79
N THR A 19 5.25 -8.78 3.27
CA THR A 19 4.57 -8.41 2.02
C THR A 19 3.34 -7.56 2.33
N VAL A 20 3.24 -6.39 1.69
CA VAL A 20 2.13 -5.46 1.84
C VAL A 20 1.48 -5.20 0.47
N ARG A 21 0.16 -5.14 0.47
CA ARG A 21 -0.64 -4.81 -0.72
C ARG A 21 -0.92 -3.32 -0.76
N LEU A 22 -0.53 -2.69 -1.86
CA LEU A 22 -0.71 -1.26 -2.12
C LEU A 22 -1.64 -1.05 -3.32
N GLU A 23 -2.03 0.21 -3.56
CA GLU A 23 -2.63 0.60 -4.84
C GLU A 23 -1.65 0.31 -5.99
N LYS A 24 -2.17 0.26 -7.22
CA LYS A 24 -1.36 -0.06 -8.40
C LYS A 24 -0.21 0.94 -8.58
N LEU A 25 1.00 0.40 -8.76
CA LEU A 25 2.21 1.14 -9.12
C LEU A 25 2.65 0.74 -10.54
N ASP A 26 3.13 1.68 -11.34
CA ASP A 26 3.61 1.43 -12.71
C ASP A 26 5.12 1.13 -12.71
N ILE A 27 5.50 0.04 -12.03
CA ILE A 27 6.88 -0.44 -11.86
C ILE A 27 6.92 -1.93 -12.24
N ALA A 28 7.98 -2.42 -12.88
CA ALA A 28 8.01 -3.81 -13.31
C ALA A 28 8.11 -4.78 -12.10
N THR A 29 7.59 -6.00 -12.26
CA THR A 29 7.75 -7.04 -11.23
C THR A 29 9.23 -7.44 -11.11
N GLY A 30 9.73 -7.54 -9.89
CA GLY A 30 11.14 -7.77 -9.56
C GLY A 30 11.98 -6.51 -9.43
N GLU A 31 11.44 -5.33 -9.79
CA GLU A 31 12.15 -4.06 -9.55
C GLU A 31 12.00 -3.61 -8.09
N THR A 32 13.01 -2.90 -7.62
CA THR A 32 13.04 -2.29 -6.29
C THR A 32 12.44 -0.88 -6.33
N ILE A 33 11.61 -0.56 -5.35
CA ILE A 33 11.06 0.77 -5.10
C ILE A 33 11.57 1.30 -3.76
N GLU A 34 11.87 2.60 -3.71
CA GLU A 34 12.25 3.31 -2.50
C GLU A 34 11.13 4.27 -2.10
N PHE A 35 10.66 4.17 -0.85
CA PHE A 35 9.72 5.10 -0.25
C PHE A 35 10.48 6.06 0.66
N VAL A 36 10.60 7.31 0.21
CA VAL A 36 11.28 8.40 0.94
C VAL A 36 10.32 9.09 1.93
N GLU A 37 9.02 9.03 1.67
CA GLU A 37 7.98 9.61 2.54
C GLU A 37 7.67 8.68 3.73
N VAL A 38 8.62 8.56 4.64
CA VAL A 38 8.48 7.80 5.89
C VAL A 38 8.03 8.73 7.01
N LEU A 39 6.90 8.43 7.62
CA LEU A 39 6.29 9.24 8.67
C LEU A 39 6.84 8.90 10.06
N MET A 40 7.20 7.63 10.28
CA MET A 40 7.63 7.15 11.59
C MET A 40 8.51 5.91 11.43
N ILE A 41 9.54 5.79 12.26
CA ILE A 41 10.36 4.57 12.39
C ILE A 41 10.48 4.24 13.87
N ALA A 42 10.23 2.99 14.24
CA ALA A 42 10.32 2.51 15.61
C ALA A 42 11.18 1.25 15.71
N ASN A 43 12.19 1.33 16.58
CA ASN A 43 13.10 0.24 16.89
C ASN A 43 13.19 0.00 18.40
N GLY A 44 12.24 -0.79 18.92
CA GLY A 44 12.17 -1.06 20.36
C GLY A 44 11.77 0.20 21.13
N GLU A 45 12.68 0.71 21.97
CA GLU A 45 12.49 1.93 22.76
C GLU A 45 12.77 3.21 21.96
N GLU A 46 13.52 3.12 20.87
CA GLU A 46 13.84 4.27 20.02
C GLU A 46 12.73 4.51 18.99
N VAL A 47 12.11 5.69 19.03
CA VAL A 47 11.01 6.05 18.13
C VAL A 47 11.31 7.40 17.49
N LYS A 48 11.50 7.40 16.16
CA LYS A 48 11.65 8.59 15.34
C LYS A 48 10.29 8.95 14.75
N ILE A 49 9.77 10.12 15.11
CA ILE A 49 8.51 10.67 14.60
C ILE A 49 8.86 11.82 13.66
N GLY A 50 8.40 11.73 12.41
CA GLY A 50 8.64 12.74 11.38
C GLY A 50 7.78 13.99 11.55
N VAL A 51 8.30 15.14 11.14
CA VAL A 51 7.59 16.44 11.14
C VAL A 51 7.82 17.18 9.81
N PRO A 52 7.24 16.74 8.67
CA PRO A 52 6.24 15.68 8.49
C PRO A 52 6.81 14.29 8.18
N PHE A 53 8.10 14.21 7.83
CA PHE A 53 8.81 12.97 7.49
C PHE A 53 10.04 12.80 8.37
N VAL A 54 10.55 11.58 8.47
CA VAL A 54 11.79 11.26 9.20
C VAL A 54 12.98 11.57 8.30
N ASP A 55 13.89 12.44 8.76
CA ASP A 55 15.10 12.79 8.01
C ASP A 55 15.97 11.54 7.78
N GLY A 56 16.32 11.27 6.51
CA GLY A 56 17.09 10.08 6.12
C GLY A 56 16.30 8.76 6.16
N GLY A 57 15.02 8.80 6.54
CA GLY A 57 14.15 7.64 6.56
C GLY A 57 13.81 7.16 5.15
N VAL A 58 14.22 5.93 4.80
CA VAL A 58 13.93 5.33 3.49
C VAL A 58 13.51 3.88 3.69
N ILE A 59 12.38 3.49 3.11
CA ILE A 59 11.97 2.08 3.04
C ILE A 59 12.25 1.55 1.65
N LYS A 60 13.02 0.47 1.57
CA LYS A 60 13.24 -0.26 0.32
C LYS A 60 12.26 -1.43 0.25
N ALA A 61 11.65 -1.61 -0.90
CA ALA A 61 10.75 -2.72 -1.17
C ALA A 61 10.98 -3.27 -2.59
N GLU A 62 10.57 -4.50 -2.82
CA GLU A 62 10.61 -5.18 -4.11
C GLU A 62 9.19 -5.47 -4.58
N VAL A 63 8.91 -5.23 -5.85
CA VAL A 63 7.60 -5.55 -6.44
C VAL A 63 7.49 -7.06 -6.67
N VAL A 64 6.61 -7.72 -5.92
CA VAL A 64 6.42 -9.18 -6.00
C VAL A 64 5.41 -9.55 -7.07
N ALA A 65 4.29 -8.81 -7.14
CA ALA A 65 3.23 -9.13 -8.10
C ALA A 65 2.32 -7.93 -8.38
N HIS A 66 1.82 -7.89 -9.61
CA HIS A 66 0.67 -7.06 -9.98
C HIS A 66 -0.56 -7.94 -10.16
N GLY A 67 -1.71 -7.45 -9.68
CA GLY A 67 -2.92 -8.26 -9.69
C GLY A 67 -4.21 -7.46 -9.72
N ARG A 68 -5.31 -8.21 -9.80
CA ARG A 68 -6.66 -7.68 -9.65
C ARG A 68 -7.35 -8.42 -8.52
N GLY A 69 -7.89 -7.66 -7.58
CA GLY A 69 -8.60 -8.19 -6.42
C GLY A 69 -9.84 -9.00 -6.79
N GLU A 70 -10.51 -9.50 -5.75
CA GLU A 70 -11.77 -10.22 -5.90
C GLU A 70 -12.83 -9.35 -6.56
N LYS A 71 -13.77 -10.00 -7.26
CA LYS A 71 -14.83 -9.31 -7.99
C LYS A 71 -15.89 -8.82 -7.01
N VAL A 72 -15.97 -7.50 -6.86
CA VAL A 72 -17.05 -6.83 -6.14
C VAL A 72 -18.27 -6.72 -7.06
N LYS A 73 -19.44 -7.17 -6.59
CA LYS A 73 -20.72 -7.02 -7.31
C LYS A 73 -21.46 -5.79 -6.79
N ILE A 74 -21.73 -4.83 -7.67
CA ILE A 74 -22.52 -3.63 -7.39
C ILE A 74 -23.91 -3.82 -8.01
N VAL A 75 -24.94 -3.82 -7.17
CA VAL A 75 -26.34 -3.84 -7.61
C VAL A 75 -26.98 -2.51 -7.26
N LYS A 76 -27.54 -1.81 -8.26
CA LYS A 76 -28.38 -0.63 -8.01
C LYS A 76 -29.82 -0.96 -8.39
N PHE A 77 -30.74 -0.77 -7.47
CA PHE A 77 -32.16 -1.07 -7.65
C PHE A 77 -33.00 0.07 -7.10
N ARG A 78 -34.04 0.48 -7.84
CA ARG A 78 -35.01 1.49 -7.39
C ARG A 78 -36.41 0.90 -7.45
N ARG A 79 -36.96 0.60 -6.27
CA ARG A 79 -38.29 -0.02 -6.12
C ARG A 79 -39.37 0.79 -6.84
N ARG A 80 -40.32 0.11 -7.48
CA ARG A 80 -41.48 0.72 -8.17
C ARG A 80 -41.14 1.72 -9.29
N LYS A 81 -39.89 1.73 -9.77
CA LYS A 81 -39.41 2.65 -10.82
C LYS A 81 -38.86 1.91 -12.05
N HIS A 82 -39.20 0.62 -12.22
CA HIS A 82 -38.72 -0.24 -13.31
C HIS A 82 -37.21 -0.05 -13.57
N TYR A 83 -36.42 0.04 -12.48
CA TYR A 83 -34.99 0.33 -12.55
C TYR A 83 -34.20 -0.67 -11.70
N ARG A 84 -33.34 -1.43 -12.38
CA ARG A 84 -32.35 -2.33 -11.80
C ARG A 84 -31.13 -2.37 -12.72
N LYS A 85 -29.93 -2.27 -12.16
CA LYS A 85 -28.67 -2.50 -12.88
C LYS A 85 -27.68 -3.27 -12.01
N GLN A 86 -26.77 -4.00 -12.66
CA GLN A 86 -25.69 -4.73 -12.01
C GLN A 86 -24.37 -4.42 -12.71
N GLN A 87 -23.30 -4.34 -11.94
CA GLN A 87 -21.94 -4.10 -12.44
C GLN A 87 -20.95 -4.88 -11.59
N GLY A 88 -19.87 -5.37 -12.21
CA GLY A 88 -18.73 -5.94 -11.49
C GLY A 88 -17.56 -4.96 -11.47
N HIS A 89 -16.80 -4.94 -10.38
CA HIS A 89 -15.53 -4.23 -10.25
C HIS A 89 -14.44 -5.17 -9.76
N ARG A 90 -13.21 -5.00 -10.25
CA ARG A 90 -12.01 -5.67 -9.72
C ARG A 90 -10.90 -4.63 -9.69
N GLN A 91 -10.52 -4.23 -8.48
CA GLN A 91 -9.50 -3.22 -8.23
C GLN A 91 -8.10 -3.77 -8.53
N TRP A 92 -7.26 -2.98 -9.17
CA TRP A 92 -5.85 -3.31 -9.37
C TRP A 92 -5.06 -3.11 -8.08
N PHE A 93 -4.02 -3.91 -7.88
CA PHE A 93 -3.12 -3.76 -6.74
C PHE A 93 -1.70 -4.16 -7.14
N THR A 94 -0.75 -3.71 -6.33
CA THR A 94 0.65 -4.13 -6.39
C THR A 94 1.04 -4.68 -5.02
N ASP A 95 1.50 -5.93 -4.99
CA ASP A 95 2.06 -6.55 -3.79
C ASP A 95 3.56 -6.27 -3.78
N VAL A 96 4.05 -5.64 -2.71
CA VAL A 96 5.47 -5.32 -2.51
C VAL A 96 5.98 -6.00 -1.25
N LYS A 97 7.21 -6.49 -1.28
CA LYS A 97 7.91 -7.04 -0.12
C LYS A 97 8.89 -6.03 0.41
N ILE A 98 8.79 -5.69 1.69
CA ILE A 98 9.73 -4.76 2.32
C ILE A 98 11.07 -5.47 2.52
N THR A 99 12.14 -4.92 1.94
CA THR A 99 13.48 -5.50 2.00
C THR A 99 14.36 -4.83 3.06
N GLY A 100 14.13 -3.54 3.35
CA GLY A 100 14.89 -2.84 4.38
C GLY A 100 14.23 -1.54 4.83
N ILE A 101 14.49 -1.16 6.08
CA ILE A 101 14.10 0.12 6.67
C ILE A 101 15.36 0.85 7.10
N SER A 102 15.69 1.94 6.41
CA SER A 102 16.76 2.86 6.78
C SER A 102 16.19 4.02 7.60
N ALA A 103 16.92 4.44 8.62
CA ALA A 103 16.49 5.38 9.65
C ALA A 103 17.45 6.55 9.82
#